data_AF-A0A2N3HK91-F1
#
_entry.id   AF-A0A2N3HK91-F1
#
_cell.length_a   1.000
_cell.length_b   1.000
_cell.length_c   1.000
_cell.angle_alpha   90.00
_cell.angle_beta   90.00
_cell.angle_gamma   90.00
#
_symmetry.space_group_name_H-M   'P 1'
#
loop_
_entity.id
_entity.type
_entity.pdbx_description
1 polymer ?
#
loop_
_entity_poly.entity_id
_entity_poly.type
_entity_poly.pdbx_seq_one_letter_code
_entity_poly.pdbx_strand_id
1 'polypeptide(L)'
;MKAFIFSIVFIVALTNVSFGQVLGSVSDSLTPKKELKKMIIYGSDTCHYCLDTKAYLKERKIDFIYYDVDVNLLKQREILMKLKKAGMPVDNLSLPIIDKNGKLFINTGNFNAFLKRLIY
;
A
#
# COMPACT_ATOMS: atom_id res chain seq x y z
N MET A 1 -37.47 49.34 -28.75
CA MET A 1 -37.42 48.20 -27.81
C MET A 1 -37.56 46.91 -28.60
N LYS A 2 -36.46 46.46 -29.20
CA LYS A 2 -36.38 45.26 -30.05
C LYS A 2 -34.98 44.69 -29.89
N ALA A 3 -34.82 43.65 -29.08
CA ALA A 3 -33.71 42.68 -29.14
C ALA A 3 -33.82 41.74 -27.92
N PHE A 4 -34.95 41.05 -27.77
CA PHE A 4 -35.13 39.97 -26.79
C PHE A 4 -35.15 38.58 -27.46
N ILE A 5 -34.49 38.42 -28.62
CA ILE A 5 -34.53 37.17 -29.40
C ILE A 5 -33.14 36.75 -29.89
N PHE A 6 -32.13 36.81 -29.03
CA PHE A 6 -30.84 36.14 -29.29
C PHE A 6 -30.39 35.30 -28.09
N SER A 7 -31.36 34.68 -27.37
CA SER A 7 -31.08 33.78 -26.25
C SER A 7 -31.09 32.28 -26.63
N ILE A 8 -31.29 31.90 -27.89
CA ILE A 8 -31.41 30.48 -28.28
C ILE A 8 -30.75 30.20 -29.64
N VAL A 9 -29.48 30.57 -29.84
CA VAL A 9 -28.68 30.07 -30.98
C VAL A 9 -27.20 29.86 -30.60
N PHE A 10 -26.93 29.43 -29.37
CA PHE A 10 -25.58 29.01 -28.95
C PHE A 10 -25.62 27.73 -28.11
N ILE A 11 -26.47 26.78 -28.51
CA ILE A 11 -26.55 25.44 -27.89
C ILE A 11 -26.35 24.32 -28.93
N VAL A 12 -26.24 24.66 -30.23
CA VAL A 12 -26.12 23.64 -31.29
C VAL A 12 -24.86 23.88 -32.13
N ALA A 13 -23.71 23.70 -31.48
CA ALA A 13 -22.47 23.29 -32.13
C ALA A 13 -21.95 22.09 -31.32
N LEU A 14 -22.68 20.96 -31.36
CA LEU A 14 -22.30 19.83 -32.21
C LEU A 14 -20.77 19.65 -32.22
N THR A 15 -20.19 19.02 -31.19
CA THR A 15 -20.08 17.54 -31.10
C THR A 15 -19.62 16.94 -32.43
N ASN A 16 -18.32 16.99 -32.71
CA ASN A 16 -17.62 16.05 -33.59
C ASN A 16 -16.11 16.05 -33.26
N VAL A 17 -15.74 15.96 -31.98
CA VAL A 17 -14.41 15.45 -31.63
C VAL A 17 -14.52 13.93 -31.59
N SER A 18 -14.26 13.32 -32.74
CA SER A 18 -14.10 11.88 -32.88
C SER A 18 -12.80 11.47 -32.19
N PHE A 19 -12.86 11.18 -30.89
CA PHE A 19 -11.77 10.49 -30.19
C PHE A 19 -11.74 9.04 -30.73
N GLY A 20 -10.78 8.77 -31.61
CA GLY A 20 -10.54 7.44 -32.16
C GLY A 20 -10.19 6.45 -31.06
N GLN A 21 -11.12 5.55 -30.74
CA GLN A 21 -10.84 4.39 -29.90
C GLN A 21 -10.11 3.37 -30.79
N VAL A 22 -8.78 3.30 -30.68
CA VAL A 22 -8.05 2.09 -31.09
C VAL A 22 -8.44 1.01 -30.10
N LEU A 23 -9.41 0.20 -30.51
CA LEU A 23 -9.89 -0.98 -29.80
C LEU A 23 -8.84 -2.10 -29.94
N GLY A 24 -7.73 -1.94 -29.21
CA GLY A 24 -6.83 -3.04 -28.92
C GLY A 24 -7.48 -3.93 -27.87
N SER A 25 -7.80 -5.16 -28.27
CA SER A 25 -8.22 -6.22 -27.35
C SER A 25 -7.18 -6.40 -26.24
N VAL A 26 -7.51 -5.97 -25.03
CA VAL A 26 -6.95 -6.56 -23.82
C VAL A 26 -8.12 -6.98 -22.96
N SER A 27 -8.45 -8.25 -23.10
CA SER A 27 -9.12 -9.05 -22.10
C SER A 27 -8.26 -9.04 -20.83
N ASP A 28 -8.31 -7.97 -20.03
CA ASP A 28 -7.84 -8.01 -18.66
C ASP A 28 -9.01 -8.41 -17.77
N SER A 29 -8.94 -9.68 -17.37
CA SER A 29 -9.88 -10.36 -16.51
C SER A 29 -10.15 -9.55 -15.24
N LEU A 30 -11.34 -8.97 -15.13
CA LEU A 30 -11.92 -8.58 -13.85
C LEU A 30 -12.37 -9.83 -13.08
N THR A 31 -11.42 -10.70 -12.76
CA THR A 31 -11.50 -11.41 -11.49
C THR A 31 -10.84 -10.49 -10.48
N PRO A 32 -11.49 -10.06 -9.38
CA PRO A 32 -10.76 -9.55 -8.25
C PRO A 32 -9.85 -10.70 -7.77
N LYS A 33 -8.60 -10.69 -8.26
CA LYS A 33 -7.51 -11.49 -7.71
C LYS A 33 -7.48 -11.07 -6.25
N LYS A 34 -8.06 -11.90 -5.38
CA LYS A 34 -7.78 -11.88 -3.96
C LYS A 34 -6.28 -12.12 -3.89
N GLU A 35 -5.50 -11.05 -3.96
CA GLU A 35 -4.07 -11.12 -3.76
C GLU A 35 -3.92 -11.83 -2.42
N LEU A 36 -3.22 -12.97 -2.45
CA LEU A 36 -2.66 -13.55 -1.25
C LEU A 36 -1.84 -12.44 -0.62
N LYS A 37 -2.42 -11.75 0.37
CA LYS A 37 -1.79 -10.62 1.04
C LYS A 37 -0.58 -11.19 1.79
N LYS A 38 0.57 -11.14 1.12
CA LYS A 38 1.84 -11.58 1.68
C LYS A 38 2.18 -10.70 2.89
N MET A 39 2.79 -11.31 3.91
CA MET A 39 3.31 -10.57 5.06
C MET A 39 4.39 -9.60 4.56
N ILE A 40 4.31 -8.33 4.95
CA ILE A 40 5.33 -7.33 4.62
C ILE A 40 6.08 -6.96 5.89
N ILE A 41 7.40 -6.99 5.82
CA ILE A 41 8.31 -6.57 6.88
C ILE A 41 8.92 -5.24 6.44
N TYR A 42 8.62 -4.18 7.19
CA TYR A 42 9.33 -2.91 7.12
C TYR A 42 10.41 -2.94 8.18
N GLY A 43 11.68 -2.91 7.77
CA GLY A 43 12.83 -3.02 8.67
C GLY A 43 14.04 -2.28 8.15
N SER A 44 15.20 -2.59 8.71
CA SER A 44 16.50 -2.09 8.29
C SER A 44 17.50 -3.23 8.39
N ASP A 45 18.43 -3.34 7.45
CA ASP A 45 19.48 -4.37 7.49
C ASP A 45 20.51 -4.12 8.61
N THR A 46 20.48 -2.94 9.25
CA THR A 46 21.29 -2.63 10.45
C THR A 46 20.56 -2.93 11.77
N CYS A 47 19.28 -3.34 11.71
CA CYS A 47 18.44 -3.59 12.88
C CYS A 47 18.47 -5.07 13.29
N HIS A 48 19.00 -5.37 14.48
CA HIS A 48 19.13 -6.75 14.99
C HIS A 48 17.78 -7.50 15.02
N TYR A 49 16.73 -6.89 15.58
CA TYR A 49 15.39 -7.49 15.62
C TYR A 49 14.78 -7.74 14.22
N CYS A 50 15.17 -6.95 13.22
CA CYS A 50 14.72 -7.09 11.85
C CYS A 50 15.35 -8.33 11.20
N LEU A 51 16.65 -8.53 11.42
CA LEU A 51 17.37 -9.72 10.97
C LEU A 51 16.82 -10.99 11.63
N ASP A 52 16.60 -10.96 12.93
CA ASP A 52 16.06 -12.10 13.68
C ASP A 52 14.63 -12.44 13.24
N THR A 53 13.80 -11.42 12.97
CA THR A 53 12.43 -11.65 12.45
C THR A 53 12.46 -12.28 11.06
N LYS A 54 13.37 -11.83 10.17
CA LYS A 54 13.59 -12.45 8.86
C LYS A 54 14.00 -13.92 9.00
N ALA A 55 14.96 -14.22 9.88
CA ALA A 55 15.42 -15.59 10.12
C ALA A 55 14.29 -16.47 10.65
N TYR A 56 13.59 -16.01 11.68
CA TYR A 56 12.48 -16.73 12.30
C TYR A 56 11.37 -17.13 11.31
N LEU A 57 11.01 -16.22 10.39
CA LEU A 57 10.00 -16.49 9.36
C LEU A 57 10.54 -17.43 8.27
N LYS A 58 11.81 -17.26 7.86
CA LYS A 58 12.47 -18.13 6.86
C LYS A 58 12.57 -19.58 7.35
N GLU A 59 13.02 -19.79 8.58
CA GLU A 59 13.13 -21.13 9.19
C GLU A 59 11.79 -21.87 9.22
N ARG A 60 10.69 -21.12 9.34
CA ARG A 60 9.32 -21.63 9.35
C ARG A 60 8.67 -21.70 7.97
N LYS A 61 9.42 -21.40 6.90
CA LYS A 61 8.94 -21.39 5.51
C LYS A 61 7.71 -20.50 5.31
N ILE A 62 7.68 -19.35 5.99
CA ILE A 62 6.61 -18.35 5.85
C ILE A 62 7.05 -17.33 4.80
N ASP A 63 6.23 -17.16 3.77
CA ASP A 63 6.47 -16.17 2.72
C ASP A 63 6.26 -14.75 3.23
N PHE A 64 7.24 -13.89 2.99
CA PHE A 64 7.16 -12.47 3.27
C PHE A 64 7.88 -11.64 2.21
N ILE A 65 7.55 -10.35 2.17
CA ILE A 65 8.28 -9.33 1.43
C ILE A 65 9.01 -8.47 2.45
N TYR A 66 10.30 -8.20 2.22
CA TYR A 66 11.09 -7.33 3.08
C TYR A 66 11.43 -6.03 2.36
N TYR A 67 11.25 -4.92 3.05
CA TYR A 67 11.70 -3.61 2.61
C TYR A 67 12.58 -2.98 3.68
N ASP A 68 13.80 -2.65 3.28
CA ASP A 68 14.68 -1.79 4.07
C ASP A 68 14.21 -0.33 3.91
N VAL A 69 13.70 0.25 4.99
CA VAL A 69 13.14 1.61 4.98
C VAL A 69 14.19 2.70 5.16
N ASP A 70 15.46 2.35 5.43
CA ASP A 70 16.55 3.32 5.49
C ASP A 70 16.98 3.72 4.07
N VAL A 71 16.86 2.78 3.12
CA VAL A 71 17.22 3.02 1.71
C VAL A 71 15.99 3.16 0.79
N ASN A 72 14.82 2.64 1.19
CA ASN A 72 13.60 2.73 0.40
C ASN A 72 12.65 3.80 0.94
N LEU A 73 12.82 5.04 0.48
CA LEU A 73 12.02 6.20 0.90
C LEU A 73 10.52 6.04 0.60
N LEU A 74 10.15 5.32 -0.46
CA LEU A 74 8.74 5.08 -0.77
C LEU A 74 8.09 4.18 0.29
N LYS A 75 8.79 3.12 0.70
CA LYS A 75 8.31 2.19 1.74
C LYS A 75 8.37 2.78 3.14
N GLN A 76 9.34 3.64 3.40
CA GLN A 76 9.38 4.46 4.61
C GLN A 76 8.14 5.36 4.73
N ARG A 77 7.80 6.12 3.68
CA ARG A 77 6.58 6.95 3.67
C ARG A 77 5.33 6.11 3.81
N GLU A 78 5.27 4.97 3.12
CA GLU A 78 4.14 4.04 3.19
C GLU A 78 3.86 3.61 4.64
N ILE A 79 4.87 3.16 5.39
CA ILE A 79 4.65 2.69 6.76
C ILE A 79 4.29 3.81 7.73
N LEU A 80 4.87 5.01 7.57
CA LEU A 80 4.48 6.19 8.35
C LEU A 80 3.01 6.55 8.15
N MET A 81 2.51 6.51 6.91
CA MET A 81 1.10 6.77 6.62
C MET A 81 0.18 5.70 7.22
N LYS A 82 0.57 4.43 7.16
CA LYS A 82 -0.18 3.33 7.77
C LYS A 82 -0.28 3.47 9.29
N LEU A 83 0.81 3.84 9.96
CA LEU A 83 0.83 4.05 11.41
C LEU A 83 -0.03 5.24 11.85
N LYS A 84 0.10 6.38 11.16
CA LYS A 84 -0.74 7.56 11.40
C LYS A 84 -2.22 7.23 11.26
N LYS A 85 -2.60 6.51 10.21
CA LYS A 85 -3.98 6.06 10.00
C LYS A 85 -4.47 5.12 11.10
N ALA A 86 -3.57 4.32 11.68
CA ALA A 86 -3.87 3.44 12.80
C ALA A 86 -3.82 4.14 14.17
N GLY A 87 -3.56 5.45 14.23
CA GLY A 87 -3.45 6.20 15.49
C GLY A 87 -2.23 5.82 16.33
N MET A 88 -1.21 5.20 15.72
CA MET A 88 0.01 4.80 16.41
C MET A 88 1.04 5.93 16.42
N PRO A 89 1.84 6.07 17.50
CA PRO A 89 2.96 7.00 17.54
C PRO A 89 3.97 6.71 16.43
N VAL A 90 4.54 7.77 15.85
CA VAL A 90 5.53 7.70 14.75
C VAL A 90 6.86 8.36 15.09
N ASP A 91 6.94 9.00 16.25
CA ASP A 91 8.12 9.66 16.82
C ASP A 91 9.19 8.66 17.26
N ASN A 92 8.78 7.52 17.82
CA ASN A 92 9.68 6.48 18.32
C ASN A 92 9.40 5.15 17.61
N LEU A 93 9.75 5.11 16.32
CA LEU A 93 9.45 3.97 15.49
C LEU A 93 10.35 2.77 15.83
N SER A 94 9.76 1.74 16.45
CA SER A 94 10.46 0.48 16.70
C SER A 94 10.34 -0.44 15.49
N LEU A 95 11.46 -0.73 14.85
CA LEU A 95 11.56 -1.74 13.81
C LEU A 95 11.83 -3.14 14.41
N PRO A 96 11.38 -4.22 13.76
CA PRO A 96 10.60 -4.24 12.52
C PRO A 96 9.10 -4.00 12.75
N ILE A 97 8.44 -3.51 11.70
CA ILE A 97 6.98 -3.39 11.65
C ILE A 97 6.45 -4.37 10.62
N ILE A 98 5.48 -5.17 11.03
CA ILE A 98 4.91 -6.22 10.18
C ILE A 98 3.50 -5.80 9.76
N ASP A 99 3.26 -5.72 8.46
CA ASP A 99 1.92 -5.66 7.90
C ASP A 99 1.50 -7.07 7.50
N LYS A 100 0.57 -7.65 8.27
CA LYS A 100 -0.07 -8.93 7.98
C LYS A 100 -1.54 -8.65 7.71
N ASN A 101 -1.94 -8.72 6.43
CA ASN A 101 -3.31 -8.52 5.97
C ASN A 101 -3.91 -7.12 6.27
N GLY A 102 -3.09 -6.08 6.36
CA GLY A 102 -3.50 -4.73 6.72
C GLY A 102 -3.50 -4.45 8.22
N LYS A 103 -3.17 -5.46 9.05
CA LYS A 103 -2.97 -5.28 10.49
C LYS A 103 -1.49 -5.11 10.76
N LEU A 104 -1.14 -4.04 11.48
CA LEU A 104 0.23 -3.75 11.87
C LEU A 104 0.58 -4.44 13.19
N PHE A 105 1.77 -5.04 13.24
CA PHE A 105 2.37 -5.62 14.42
C PHE A 105 3.72 -4.96 14.67
N ILE A 106 3.92 -4.52 15.91
CA ILE A 106 5.15 -3.87 16.38
C ILE A 106 5.67 -4.58 17.62
N ASN A 107 6.98 -4.55 17.82
CA ASN A 107 7.58 -5.04 19.04
C ASN A 107 7.39 -4.00 20.17
N THR A 108 6.64 -4.35 21.21
CA THR A 108 6.34 -3.46 22.34
C THR A 108 7.06 -3.88 23.63
N GLY A 109 8.09 -4.73 23.53
CA GLY A 109 8.89 -5.15 24.68
C GLY A 109 9.44 -6.57 24.53
N ASN A 110 8.61 -7.58 24.77
CA ASN A 110 9.04 -8.97 24.68
C ASN A 110 9.12 -9.43 23.21
N PHE A 111 10.34 -9.50 22.69
CA PHE A 111 10.59 -9.86 21.29
C PHE A 111 10.11 -11.28 20.94
N ASN A 112 10.29 -12.26 21.82
CA ASN A 112 9.82 -13.63 21.59
C ASN A 112 8.29 -13.71 21.53
N ALA A 113 7.58 -12.96 22.37
CA ALA A 113 6.14 -12.85 22.30
C ALA A 113 5.70 -12.17 20.99
N PHE A 114 6.41 -11.13 20.56
CA PHE A 114 6.20 -10.50 19.26
C PHE A 114 6.33 -11.51 18.11
N LEU A 115 7.41 -12.29 18.04
CA LEU A 115 7.62 -13.30 16.99
C LEU A 115 6.49 -14.35 16.95
N LYS A 116 6.07 -14.86 18.11
CA LYS A 116 4.96 -15.83 18.19
C LYS A 116 3.66 -15.25 17.59
N ARG A 117 3.34 -13.98 17.84
CA ARG A 117 2.13 -13.34 17.26
C ARG A 117 2.15 -13.25 15.73
N LEU A 118 3.30 -13.43 15.08
CA LEU A 118 3.37 -13.39 13.62
C LEU A 118 2.87 -14.68 12.97
N ILE A 119 2.93 -15.80 13.70
CA ILE A 119 2.60 -17.13 13.16
C ILE A 119 1.26 -17.67 13.64
N TYR A 120 0.75 -17.15 14.76
CA TYR A 120 -0.62 -17.40 15.24
C TYR A 120 -1.57 -16.28 14.77
#